data_AF-A0A7S0Q3H5-F1
#
_entry.id   AF-A0A7S0Q3H5-F1
#
_cell.length_a   1.000
_cell.length_b   1.000
_cell.length_c   1.000
_cell.angle_alpha   90.00
_cell.angle_beta   90.00
_cell.angle_gamma   90.00
#
_symmetry.space_group_name_H-M   'P 1'
#
loop_
_entity.id
_entity.type
_entity.pdbx_description
1 polymer ?
#
loop_
_entity_poly.entity_id
_entity_poly.type
_entity_poly.pdbx_seq_one_letter_code
_entity_poly.pdbx_strand_id
1 'polypeptide(L)'
;GASAMSLRLLALTVVPSCQALLVLNVADGACSRSRRSPRIFANIAELLANDAVQVVKSVNVKGFDALGMRGTIVSAVERDETEWGCCMEVTTDATLTVRLEQRPVLGYFTEEELSLVKTTGVPSTNGLRQLTEGDTVQVNTDVVVKGTSARGLLGTVCDVWAICETDPACCCAELAADFTITVRLHDRYEALPAERQVEGYFAEDELCRLY
;
A
#
# COMPACT_ATOMS: atom_id res chain seq x y z
N GLY A 1 9.52 63.91 48.93
CA GLY A 1 8.16 64.39 48.61
C GLY A 1 7.40 63.24 48.00
N ALA A 2 6.23 62.94 48.55
CA ALA A 2 5.44 61.73 48.33
C ALA A 2 4.84 61.59 46.91
N SER A 3 4.65 60.35 46.45
CA SER A 3 3.37 59.92 45.88
C SER A 3 3.28 58.40 45.79
N ALA A 4 2.07 57.93 46.08
CA ALA A 4 1.73 56.59 46.53
C ALA A 4 1.31 55.65 45.39
N MET A 5 1.50 54.35 45.66
CA MET A 5 0.91 53.20 44.99
C MET A 5 -0.64 53.23 45.04
N SER A 6 -1.27 52.68 44.01
CA SER A 6 -2.61 52.09 44.14
C SER A 6 -2.74 50.89 43.20
N LEU A 7 -2.52 49.70 43.77
CA LEU A 7 -2.82 48.40 43.15
C LEU A 7 -4.27 48.04 43.49
N ARG A 8 -5.10 47.79 42.47
CA ARG A 8 -6.47 47.28 42.64
C ARG A 8 -6.45 45.75 42.69
N LEU A 9 -6.95 45.23 43.80
CA LEU A 9 -7.19 43.82 44.10
C LEU A 9 -8.71 43.62 44.21
N LEU A 10 -9.33 42.78 43.38
CA LEU A 10 -10.70 42.28 43.54
C LEU A 10 -10.70 40.83 43.03
N ALA A 11 -10.56 39.84 43.91
CA ALA A 11 -11.63 39.17 44.66
C ALA A 11 -12.44 38.18 43.79
N LEU A 12 -11.91 36.97 43.63
CA LEU A 12 -12.62 35.79 43.13
C LEU A 12 -13.39 35.15 44.29
N THR A 13 -14.72 35.14 44.20
CA THR A 13 -15.61 34.48 45.16
C THR A 13 -15.73 32.99 44.85
N VAL A 14 -15.36 32.18 45.84
CA VAL A 14 -15.60 30.74 45.93
C VAL A 14 -17.05 30.50 46.36
N VAL A 15 -17.78 29.62 45.66
CA VAL A 15 -19.06 29.07 46.13
C VAL A 15 -18.88 27.56 46.32
N PRO A 16 -19.13 27.01 47.53
CA PRO A 16 -19.01 25.59 47.81
C PRO A 16 -20.37 24.86 47.84
N SER A 17 -20.26 23.53 47.86
CA SER A 17 -21.20 22.54 48.45
C SER A 17 -22.46 22.21 47.63
N CYS A 18 -22.52 21.00 47.05
CA CYS A 18 -23.00 19.73 47.64
C CYS A 18 -24.52 19.68 47.75
N GLN A 19 -25.16 18.79 46.99
CA GLN A 19 -26.00 17.74 47.58
C GLN A 19 -26.31 16.64 46.56
N ALA A 20 -26.05 15.43 47.03
CA ALA A 20 -26.35 14.17 46.40
C ALA A 20 -27.85 13.90 46.42
N LEU A 21 -28.37 13.28 45.35
CA LEU A 21 -29.57 12.46 45.46
C LEU A 21 -29.27 11.10 44.83
N LEU A 22 -29.11 10.14 45.75
CA LEU A 22 -29.06 8.71 45.52
C LEU A 22 -30.45 8.24 45.08
N VAL A 23 -30.55 7.66 43.89
CA VAL A 23 -31.59 6.67 43.59
C VAL A 23 -30.87 5.40 43.18
N LEU A 24 -30.86 4.45 44.12
CA LEU A 24 -30.49 3.05 43.92
C LEU A 24 -31.54 2.40 43.00
N ASN A 25 -31.09 1.88 41.87
CA ASN A 25 -31.78 0.78 41.20
C ASN A 25 -30.76 -0.34 41.00
N VAL A 26 -30.88 -1.35 41.86
CA VAL A 26 -30.31 -2.68 41.68
C VAL A 26 -31.38 -3.48 40.96
N ALA A 27 -31.11 -3.88 39.73
CA ALA A 27 -31.70 -5.05 39.11
C ALA A 27 -30.71 -5.61 38.09
N ASP A 28 -30.39 -6.88 38.28
CA ASP A 28 -29.46 -7.72 37.55
C ASP A 28 -29.60 -7.70 36.03
N GLY A 29 -28.46 -7.79 35.34
CA GLY A 29 -28.46 -8.08 33.89
C GLY A 29 -27.17 -7.67 33.17
N ALA A 30 -26.12 -8.47 33.37
CA ALA A 30 -24.98 -8.66 32.46
C ALA A 30 -24.38 -7.42 31.75
N CYS A 31 -23.28 -6.98 32.35
CA CYS A 31 -22.20 -6.16 31.81
C CYS A 31 -21.80 -6.50 30.36
N SER A 32 -21.89 -5.54 29.43
CA SER A 32 -20.91 -5.36 28.34
C SER A 32 -21.16 -4.08 27.54
N ARG A 33 -20.87 -2.92 28.13
CA ARG A 33 -20.42 -1.77 27.34
C ARG A 33 -18.93 -1.98 27.06
N SER A 34 -18.62 -2.58 25.93
CA SER A 34 -17.26 -2.55 25.39
C SER A 34 -17.34 -2.28 23.90
N ARG A 35 -16.79 -1.12 23.53
CA ARG A 35 -16.17 -0.75 22.24
C ARG A 35 -16.86 -1.33 21.01
N ARG A 36 -17.41 -0.42 20.19
CA ARG A 36 -17.63 -0.70 18.77
C ARG A 36 -16.31 -1.22 18.20
N SER A 37 -16.25 -2.52 17.98
CA SER A 37 -15.20 -3.19 17.24
C SER A 37 -15.13 -2.53 15.87
N PRO A 38 -13.97 -2.03 15.40
CA PRO A 38 -13.82 -1.79 14.00
C PRO A 38 -14.05 -3.14 13.31
N ARG A 39 -15.02 -3.20 12.39
CA ARG A 39 -15.16 -4.34 11.49
C ARG A 39 -13.92 -4.32 10.58
N ILE A 40 -12.85 -4.97 11.00
CA ILE A 40 -11.71 -5.31 10.16
C ILE A 40 -12.12 -6.57 9.41
N PHE A 41 -12.96 -6.40 8.42
CA PHE A 41 -13.01 -7.28 7.26
C PHE A 41 -12.90 -6.34 6.07
N ALA A 42 -11.74 -5.68 5.97
CA ALA A 42 -11.32 -5.10 4.72
C ALA A 42 -10.72 -6.26 3.93
N ASN A 43 -11.22 -6.43 2.70
CA ASN A 43 -10.55 -7.20 1.65
C ASN A 43 -9.04 -7.01 1.81
N ILE A 44 -8.31 -8.09 2.09
CA ILE A 44 -6.86 -8.03 2.18
C ILE A 44 -6.43 -7.71 0.75
N ALA A 45 -6.18 -6.42 0.50
CA ALA A 45 -5.36 -6.01 -0.61
C ALA A 45 -4.06 -6.79 -0.43
N GLU A 46 -3.71 -7.55 -1.45
CA GLU A 46 -2.49 -8.35 -1.56
C GLU A 46 -1.33 -7.58 -0.93
N LEU A 47 -0.79 -8.08 0.18
CA LEU A 47 0.21 -7.38 0.96
C LEU A 47 1.53 -7.38 0.18
N LEU A 48 2.02 -6.20 -0.19
CA LEU A 48 3.18 -6.08 -1.07
C LEU A 48 4.47 -5.82 -0.29
N ALA A 49 5.60 -6.12 -0.93
CA ALA A 49 6.90 -5.71 -0.42
C ALA A 49 6.94 -4.19 -0.20
N ASN A 50 7.54 -3.79 0.92
CA ASN A 50 7.62 -2.43 1.48
C ASN A 50 6.38 -1.91 2.19
N ASP A 51 5.25 -2.63 2.20
CA ASP A 51 4.09 -2.18 2.96
C ASP A 51 4.38 -2.10 4.46
N ALA A 52 3.85 -1.05 5.11
CA ALA A 52 3.94 -0.89 6.55
C ALA A 52 2.78 -1.63 7.21
N VAL A 53 3.12 -2.63 8.01
CA VAL A 53 2.18 -3.52 8.69
C VAL A 53 2.30 -3.43 10.21
N GLN A 54 1.24 -3.84 10.89
CA GLN A 54 1.20 -4.04 12.33
C GLN A 54 0.73 -5.45 12.64
N VAL A 55 1.46 -6.10 13.55
CA VAL A 55 1.15 -7.45 14.01
C VAL A 55 -0.08 -7.40 14.92
N VAL A 56 -1.14 -8.14 14.56
CA VAL A 56 -2.43 -8.14 15.26
C VAL A 56 -2.70 -9.42 16.06
N LYS A 57 -1.92 -10.48 15.84
CA LYS A 57 -1.96 -11.73 16.61
C LYS A 57 -0.63 -11.95 17.35
N SER A 58 -0.67 -12.71 18.44
CA SER A 58 0.54 -13.04 19.21
C SER A 58 1.40 -14.01 18.43
N VAL A 59 2.63 -13.60 18.12
CA VAL A 59 3.59 -14.39 17.31
C VAL A 59 4.94 -14.34 18.00
N ASN A 60 5.53 -15.50 18.28
CA ASN A 60 6.85 -15.57 18.90
C ASN A 60 7.95 -15.37 17.85
N VAL A 61 8.63 -14.22 17.92
CA VAL A 61 9.77 -13.91 17.06
C VAL A 61 11.03 -13.93 17.91
N LYS A 62 11.90 -14.91 17.70
CA LYS A 62 13.20 -15.03 18.40
C LYS A 62 13.09 -14.87 19.93
N GLY A 63 12.06 -15.46 20.55
CA GLY A 63 11.90 -15.49 22.00
C GLY A 63 11.13 -14.31 22.60
N PHE A 64 10.48 -13.47 21.81
CA PHE A 64 9.56 -12.43 22.31
C PHE A 64 8.25 -12.40 21.50
N ASP A 65 7.18 -11.88 22.11
CA ASP A 65 5.89 -11.69 21.44
C ASP A 65 5.91 -10.41 20.59
N ALA A 66 5.57 -10.54 19.31
CA ALA A 66 5.52 -9.43 18.36
C ALA A 66 4.16 -8.68 18.34
N LEU A 67 3.17 -9.07 19.15
CA LEU A 67 1.84 -8.45 19.16
C LEU A 67 1.91 -6.92 19.29
N GLY A 68 1.27 -6.22 18.35
CA GLY A 68 1.19 -4.76 18.31
C GLY A 68 2.43 -4.06 17.74
N MET A 69 3.51 -4.80 17.45
CA MET A 69 4.72 -4.25 16.82
C MET A 69 4.43 -3.85 15.37
N ARG A 70 5.20 -2.88 14.89
CA ARG A 70 5.12 -2.40 13.49
C ARG A 70 6.33 -2.90 12.73
N GLY A 71 6.14 -3.10 11.44
CA GLY A 71 7.22 -3.52 10.58
C GLY A 71 6.95 -3.20 9.12
N THR A 72 7.96 -3.49 8.31
CA THR A 72 7.91 -3.35 6.87
C THR A 72 8.03 -4.73 6.23
N ILE A 73 7.15 -5.04 5.28
CA ILE A 73 7.26 -6.28 4.52
C ILE A 73 8.55 -6.22 3.68
N VAL A 74 9.42 -7.20 3.86
CA VAL A 74 10.67 -7.33 3.09
C VAL A 74 10.42 -8.14 1.83
N SER A 75 9.66 -9.23 1.96
CA SER A 75 9.28 -10.07 0.83
C SER A 75 7.94 -10.74 1.09
N ALA A 76 7.14 -10.82 0.02
CA ALA A 76 5.98 -11.68 -0.11
C ALA A 76 6.35 -12.67 -1.21
N VAL A 77 6.84 -13.85 -0.83
CA VAL A 77 7.22 -14.89 -1.80
C VAL A 77 6.46 -16.12 -1.39
N GLU A 78 5.64 -16.64 -2.30
CA GLU A 78 5.17 -18.01 -2.23
C GLU A 78 6.41 -18.89 -2.27
N ARG A 79 6.78 -19.47 -1.12
CA ARG A 79 7.95 -20.34 -1.06
C ARG A 79 7.58 -21.65 -1.72
N ASP A 80 8.19 -21.91 -2.87
CA ASP A 80 8.13 -23.23 -3.44
C ASP A 80 8.91 -24.22 -2.55
N GLU A 81 8.42 -25.46 -2.50
CA GLU A 81 9.02 -26.55 -1.72
C GLU A 81 10.42 -26.94 -2.25
N THR A 82 10.85 -26.37 -3.38
CA THR A 82 12.09 -26.70 -4.08
C THR A 82 13.29 -25.82 -3.68
N GLU A 83 13.07 -24.62 -3.12
CA GLU A 83 14.16 -23.72 -2.73
C GLU A 83 14.90 -24.17 -1.46
N TRP A 84 14.24 -24.95 -0.59
CA TRP A 84 14.83 -25.45 0.66
C TRP A 84 15.12 -26.94 0.53
N GLY A 85 16.34 -27.25 0.07
CA GLY A 85 16.79 -28.63 -0.13
C GLY A 85 16.43 -29.57 1.04
N CYS A 86 15.42 -30.42 0.80
CA CYS A 86 14.99 -31.70 1.40
C CYS A 86 15.26 -32.07 2.88
N CYS A 87 15.82 -31.20 3.72
CA CYS A 87 16.35 -31.60 5.03
C CYS A 87 15.64 -30.94 6.22
N MET A 88 14.69 -30.02 5.99
CA MET A 88 13.83 -29.48 7.04
C MET A 88 12.39 -29.33 6.53
N GLU A 89 11.49 -30.16 7.05
CA GLU A 89 10.04 -29.93 6.97
C GLU A 89 9.73 -28.67 7.81
N VAL A 90 9.76 -27.50 7.17
CA VAL A 90 9.32 -26.27 7.80
C VAL A 90 7.81 -26.18 7.62
N THR A 91 7.07 -26.66 8.62
CA THR A 91 5.59 -26.64 8.69
C THR A 91 5.05 -25.25 9.04
N THR A 92 5.54 -24.21 8.39
CA THR A 92 5.05 -22.84 8.64
C THR A 92 4.33 -22.31 7.41
N ASP A 93 3.05 -22.03 7.55
CA ASP A 93 2.22 -21.37 6.52
C ASP A 93 2.56 -19.87 6.34
N ALA A 94 3.67 -19.41 6.93
CA ALA A 94 4.09 -18.02 6.94
C ALA A 94 4.69 -17.62 5.59
N THR A 95 3.89 -16.90 4.79
CA THR A 95 4.23 -16.42 3.45
C THR A 95 4.95 -15.06 3.44
N LEU A 96 4.87 -14.30 4.55
CA LEU A 96 5.37 -12.93 4.61
C LEU A 96 6.59 -12.81 5.52
N THR A 97 7.64 -12.15 5.02
CA THR A 97 8.81 -11.79 5.82
C THR A 97 8.73 -10.32 6.19
N VAL A 98 8.66 -10.01 7.49
CA VAL A 98 8.52 -8.64 7.99
C VAL A 98 9.73 -8.25 8.84
N ARG A 99 10.29 -7.07 8.56
CA ARG A 99 11.31 -6.44 9.41
C ARG A 99 10.61 -5.56 10.44
N LEU A 100 10.69 -5.93 11.71
CA LEU A 100 10.09 -5.17 12.80
C LEU A 100 10.91 -3.88 13.06
N GLU A 101 10.22 -2.76 13.32
CA GLU A 101 10.86 -1.45 13.53
C GLU A 101 11.43 -1.32 14.94
N GLN A 102 10.69 -1.78 15.95
CA GLN A 102 11.10 -1.63 17.36
C GLN A 102 12.30 -2.54 17.70
N ARG A 103 12.50 -3.60 16.90
CA ARG A 103 13.66 -4.49 16.97
C ARG A 103 14.00 -4.91 15.54
N PRO A 104 15.20 -4.58 15.01
CA PRO A 104 15.57 -4.86 13.61
C PRO A 104 15.85 -6.36 13.39
N VAL A 105 14.85 -7.18 13.67
CA VAL A 105 14.84 -8.61 13.43
C VAL A 105 13.79 -8.91 12.37
N LEU A 106 14.06 -9.97 11.60
CA LEU A 106 13.09 -10.53 10.67
C LEU A 106 12.19 -11.51 11.44
N GLY A 107 10.89 -11.36 11.24
CA GLY A 107 9.88 -12.34 11.62
C GLY A 107 9.15 -12.85 10.38
N TYR A 108 8.58 -14.04 10.50
CA TYR A 108 7.76 -14.66 9.46
C TYR A 108 6.32 -14.69 9.95
N PHE A 109 5.41 -14.25 9.09
CA PHE A 109 4.01 -14.03 9.45
C PHE A 109 3.09 -14.55 8.34
N THR A 110 1.89 -14.93 8.72
CA THR A 110 0.76 -15.16 7.82
C THR A 110 0.00 -13.85 7.59
N GLU A 111 -0.79 -13.78 6.52
CA GLU A 111 -1.62 -12.60 6.23
C GLU A 111 -2.58 -12.26 7.37
N GLU A 112 -3.13 -13.27 8.04
CA GLU A 112 -4.08 -13.08 9.14
C GLU A 112 -3.44 -12.52 10.43
N GLU A 113 -2.12 -12.61 10.56
CA GLU A 113 -1.37 -12.10 11.71
C GLU A 113 -1.00 -10.64 11.55
N LEU A 114 -1.21 -10.06 10.36
CA LEU A 114 -0.84 -8.70 10.02
C LEU A 114 -2.05 -7.84 9.68
N SER A 115 -1.89 -6.54 9.90
CA SER A 115 -2.82 -5.52 9.43
C SER A 115 -2.03 -4.41 8.74
N LEU A 116 -2.54 -3.94 7.61
CA LEU A 116 -1.93 -2.83 6.88
C LEU A 116 -2.11 -1.53 7.66
N VAL A 117 -1.01 -0.87 8.03
CA VAL A 117 -1.00 0.43 8.73
C VAL A 117 -0.95 1.56 7.71
N LYS A 118 -0.09 1.41 6.70
CA LYS A 118 0.10 2.38 5.64
C LYS A 118 0.60 1.65 4.41
N THR A 119 -0.16 1.73 3.33
CA THR A 119 0.38 1.47 2.00
C THR A 119 1.40 2.57 1.74
N THR A 120 2.68 2.22 1.73
CA THR A 120 3.66 3.10 1.10
C THR A 120 3.36 3.02 -0.38
N GLY A 121 2.51 3.93 -0.87
CA GLY A 121 2.20 4.12 -2.28
C GLY A 121 3.39 4.61 -3.10
N VAL A 122 4.57 4.04 -2.87
CA VAL A 122 5.50 3.78 -3.95
C VAL A 122 5.05 2.42 -4.47
N PRO A 123 4.20 2.35 -5.51
CA PRO A 123 4.05 1.11 -6.25
C PRO A 123 5.47 0.63 -6.52
N SER A 124 5.85 -0.47 -5.89
CA SER A 124 7.02 -1.20 -6.32
C SER A 124 6.79 -1.42 -7.80
N THR A 125 7.76 -1.03 -8.63
CA THR A 125 7.78 -1.33 -10.06
C THR A 125 7.71 -2.84 -10.36
N ASN A 126 7.55 -3.69 -9.34
CA ASN A 126 7.40 -5.14 -9.43
C ASN A 126 6.10 -5.68 -8.80
N GLY A 127 5.09 -4.83 -8.58
CA GLY A 127 3.75 -5.23 -8.15
C GLY A 127 2.66 -4.53 -8.97
N LEU A 128 2.97 -4.18 -10.22
CA LEU A 128 1.97 -3.67 -11.14
C LEU A 128 0.86 -4.72 -11.24
N ARG A 129 -0.38 -4.30 -10.91
CA ARG A 129 -1.52 -4.86 -11.61
C ARG A 129 -1.16 -4.76 -13.09
N GLN A 130 -0.93 -5.92 -13.71
CA GLN A 130 -0.61 -6.06 -15.11
C GLN A 130 -1.49 -5.09 -15.89
N LEU A 131 -0.87 -4.18 -16.65
CA LEU A 131 -1.62 -3.26 -17.48
C LEU A 131 -2.53 -4.07 -18.39
N THR A 132 -3.80 -3.66 -18.48
CA THR A 132 -4.81 -4.31 -19.33
C THR A 132 -5.29 -3.35 -20.39
N GLU A 133 -5.76 -3.89 -21.51
CA GLU A 133 -6.40 -3.09 -22.56
C GLU A 133 -7.52 -2.22 -21.99
N GLY A 134 -7.55 -0.95 -22.42
CA GLY A 134 -8.49 0.05 -21.92
C GLY A 134 -7.99 0.84 -20.70
N ASP A 135 -6.89 0.43 -20.05
CA ASP A 135 -6.33 1.20 -18.94
C ASP A 135 -5.86 2.58 -19.41
N THR A 136 -6.16 3.60 -18.59
CA THR A 136 -5.63 4.95 -18.81
C THR A 136 -4.27 5.09 -18.14
N VAL A 137 -3.27 5.46 -18.94
CA VAL A 137 -1.88 5.56 -18.52
C VAL A 137 -1.31 6.95 -18.82
N GLN A 138 -0.26 7.31 -18.09
CA GLN A 138 0.59 8.46 -18.35
C GLN A 138 2.02 7.99 -18.58
N VAL A 139 2.66 8.51 -19.63
CA VAL A 139 4.08 8.22 -19.88
C VAL A 139 4.94 8.99 -18.88
N ASN A 140 5.72 8.30 -18.06
CA ASN A 140 6.54 8.92 -17.00
C ASN A 140 7.97 9.26 -17.50
N THR A 141 8.43 8.54 -18.52
CA THR A 141 9.80 8.58 -19.07
C THR A 141 9.82 9.30 -20.41
N ASP A 142 11.00 9.76 -20.83
CA ASP A 142 11.19 10.46 -22.09
C ASP A 142 11.33 9.48 -23.26
N VAL A 143 10.18 9.00 -23.77
CA VAL A 143 10.11 8.12 -24.94
C VAL A 143 9.79 8.93 -26.18
N VAL A 144 10.54 8.74 -27.27
CA VAL A 144 10.32 9.45 -28.53
C VAL A 144 9.35 8.68 -29.41
N VAL A 145 8.15 9.22 -29.63
CA VAL A 145 7.12 8.64 -30.50
C VAL A 145 6.93 9.55 -31.72
N LYS A 146 7.15 9.01 -32.93
CA LYS A 146 7.09 9.74 -34.20
C LYS A 146 7.87 11.08 -34.19
N GLY A 147 9.03 11.09 -33.54
CA GLY A 147 9.93 12.25 -33.47
C GLY A 147 9.58 13.30 -32.41
N THR A 148 8.59 13.05 -31.55
CA THR A 148 8.23 13.93 -30.43
C THR A 148 8.33 13.19 -29.10
N SER A 149 8.76 13.87 -28.04
CA SER A 149 8.73 13.32 -26.68
C SER A 149 7.29 13.04 -26.25
N ALA A 150 7.06 11.82 -25.76
CA ALA A 150 5.78 11.40 -25.19
C ALA A 150 5.68 11.67 -23.68
N ARG A 151 6.72 12.22 -23.05
CA ARG A 151 6.77 12.38 -21.60
C ARG A 151 5.62 13.24 -21.08
N GLY A 152 4.87 12.68 -20.14
CA GLY A 152 3.72 13.31 -19.52
C GLY A 152 2.50 13.42 -20.44
N LEU A 153 2.48 12.75 -21.59
CA LEU A 153 1.27 12.53 -22.37
C LEU A 153 0.41 11.45 -21.71
N LEU A 154 -0.89 11.59 -21.87
CA LEU A 154 -1.87 10.59 -21.45
C LEU A 154 -2.17 9.67 -22.63
N GLY A 155 -2.53 8.44 -22.35
CA GLY A 155 -2.98 7.52 -23.36
C GLY A 155 -3.85 6.41 -22.81
N THR A 156 -4.37 5.62 -23.72
CA THR A 156 -5.13 4.41 -23.42
C THR A 156 -4.34 3.20 -23.92
N VAL A 157 -4.21 2.18 -23.09
CA VAL A 157 -3.60 0.90 -23.51
C VAL A 157 -4.50 0.27 -24.55
N CYS A 158 -3.97 0.06 -25.75
CA CYS A 158 -4.68 -0.60 -26.84
C CYS A 158 -4.47 -2.11 -26.81
N ASP A 159 -3.25 -2.54 -26.50
CA ASP A 159 -2.84 -3.93 -26.60
C ASP A 159 -1.65 -4.21 -25.68
N VAL A 160 -1.57 -5.42 -25.16
CA VAL A 160 -0.54 -5.90 -24.22
C VAL A 160 -0.08 -7.26 -24.70
N TRP A 161 1.13 -7.28 -25.25
CA TRP A 161 1.68 -8.46 -25.92
C TRP A 161 2.64 -9.19 -25.00
N ALA A 162 2.57 -10.52 -24.99
CA ALA A 162 3.61 -11.35 -24.38
C ALA A 162 4.61 -11.79 -25.46
N ILE A 163 5.89 -11.71 -25.16
CA ILE A 163 6.93 -12.29 -26.03
C ILE A 163 6.77 -13.81 -25.95
N CYS A 164 6.53 -14.46 -27.09
CA CYS A 164 6.47 -15.92 -27.11
C CYS A 164 7.87 -16.52 -26.91
N GLU A 165 8.02 -17.43 -25.95
CA GLU A 165 9.29 -18.11 -25.63
C GLU A 165 9.76 -19.09 -26.72
N THR A 166 8.92 -19.33 -27.75
CA THR A 166 9.02 -20.53 -28.58
C THR A 166 10.09 -20.46 -29.67
N ASP A 167 10.60 -19.30 -30.07
CA ASP A 167 11.74 -19.23 -30.98
C ASP A 167 12.46 -17.87 -30.95
N PRO A 168 13.71 -17.77 -30.47
CA PRO A 168 14.51 -16.54 -30.55
C PRO A 168 14.83 -16.14 -32.00
N ALA A 169 14.61 -17.02 -32.98
CA ALA A 169 14.70 -16.69 -34.41
C ALA A 169 13.37 -16.17 -35.00
N CYS A 170 12.28 -16.10 -34.22
CA CYS A 170 11.06 -15.43 -34.66
C CYS A 170 11.33 -13.93 -34.82
N CYS A 171 11.07 -13.42 -36.02
CA CYS A 171 11.47 -12.10 -36.52
C CYS A 171 10.94 -10.90 -35.71
N CYS A 172 10.08 -11.15 -34.71
CA CYS A 172 9.45 -10.15 -33.85
C CYS A 172 10.11 -10.02 -32.46
N ALA A 173 10.93 -10.99 -32.04
CA ALA A 173 11.46 -11.03 -30.67
C ALA A 173 12.61 -10.04 -30.42
N GLU A 174 13.49 -9.80 -31.40
CA GLU A 174 14.65 -8.91 -31.22
C GLU A 174 14.30 -7.42 -31.15
N LEU A 175 13.15 -7.00 -31.68
CA LEU A 175 12.71 -5.60 -31.66
C LEU A 175 11.71 -5.29 -30.52
N ALA A 176 11.11 -6.32 -29.93
CA ALA A 176 10.02 -6.19 -28.95
C ALA A 176 10.42 -6.62 -27.52
N ALA A 177 11.70 -6.96 -27.29
CA ALA A 177 12.15 -7.49 -26.00
C ALA A 177 11.81 -6.59 -24.80
N ASP A 178 11.83 -5.28 -25.02
CA ASP A 178 11.62 -4.29 -23.95
C ASP A 178 10.26 -3.55 -24.04
N PHE A 179 9.55 -3.62 -25.18
CA PHE A 179 8.36 -2.80 -25.45
C PHE A 179 7.12 -3.66 -25.76
N THR A 180 6.45 -4.12 -24.71
CA THR A 180 5.32 -5.05 -24.80
C THR A 180 3.95 -4.38 -24.83
N ILE A 181 3.88 -3.06 -24.62
CA ILE A 181 2.60 -2.36 -24.41
C ILE A 181 2.38 -1.34 -25.52
N THR A 182 1.26 -1.47 -26.23
CA THR A 182 0.85 -0.48 -27.24
C THR A 182 -0.10 0.53 -26.59
N VAL A 183 0.26 1.81 -26.62
CA VAL A 183 -0.54 2.90 -26.06
C VAL A 183 -0.92 3.88 -27.14
N ARG A 184 -2.21 4.20 -27.20
CA ARG A 184 -2.75 5.29 -27.99
C ARG A 184 -2.70 6.58 -27.20
N LEU A 185 -1.84 7.50 -27.63
CA LEU A 185 -1.61 8.77 -26.97
C LEU A 185 -2.71 9.77 -27.32
N HIS A 186 -3.22 10.43 -26.29
CA HIS A 186 -4.14 11.56 -26.41
C HIS A 186 -3.30 12.84 -26.50
N ASP A 187 -3.51 13.61 -27.56
CA ASP A 187 -2.88 14.92 -27.67
C ASP A 187 -3.41 15.84 -26.56
N ARG A 188 -2.56 16.75 -26.07
CA ARG A 188 -2.93 17.72 -25.03
C ARG A 188 -3.96 18.74 -25.53
N TYR A 189 -4.12 18.84 -26.84
CA TYR A 189 -5.00 19.79 -27.50
C TYR A 189 -5.98 19.06 -28.41
N GLU A 190 -7.22 18.96 -27.92
CA GLU A 190 -8.44 18.50 -28.61
C GLU A 190 -8.48 17.02 -29.02
N ALA A 191 -9.67 16.43 -28.86
CA ALA A 191 -9.97 15.07 -29.31
C ALA A 191 -9.86 15.01 -30.84
N LEU A 192 -8.66 14.73 -31.33
CA LEU A 192 -8.41 14.54 -32.75
C LEU A 192 -9.27 13.37 -33.27
N PRO A 193 -9.77 13.44 -34.52
CA PRO A 193 -10.43 12.31 -35.15
C PRO A 193 -9.51 11.09 -35.13
N ALA A 194 -10.08 9.89 -35.05
CA ALA A 194 -9.35 8.63 -34.86
C ALA A 194 -8.16 8.44 -35.83
N GLU A 195 -8.25 9.01 -37.04
CA GLU A 195 -7.21 8.98 -38.08
C GLU A 195 -5.89 9.69 -37.71
N ARG A 196 -5.86 10.53 -36.67
CA ARG A 196 -4.67 11.27 -36.23
C ARG A 196 -4.12 10.81 -34.89
N GLN A 197 -4.67 9.76 -34.31
CA GLN A 197 -4.17 9.23 -33.05
C GLN A 197 -2.76 8.66 -33.24
N VAL A 198 -1.87 8.99 -32.32
CA VAL A 198 -0.49 8.53 -32.33
C VAL A 198 -0.40 7.32 -31.41
N GLU A 199 -0.03 6.18 -31.98
CA GLU A 199 0.27 4.97 -31.22
C GLU A 199 1.78 4.88 -31.00
N GLY A 200 2.16 4.49 -29.79
CA GLY A 200 3.53 4.22 -29.38
C GLY A 200 3.64 2.88 -28.65
N TYR A 201 4.86 2.34 -28.61
CA TYR A 201 5.21 1.11 -27.92
C TYR A 201 6.03 1.47 -26.69
N PHE A 202 5.70 0.86 -25.55
CA PHE A 202 6.24 1.23 -24.25
C PHE A 202 6.56 -0.02 -23.43
N ALA A 203 7.57 0.12 -22.58
CA ALA A 203 7.83 -0.80 -21.49
C ALA A 203 6.86 -0.52 -20.33
N GLU A 204 6.69 -1.50 -19.44
CA GLU A 204 5.76 -1.37 -18.31
C GLU A 204 6.22 -0.29 -17.31
N ASP A 205 7.53 -0.14 -17.11
CA ASP A 205 8.13 0.85 -16.20
C ASP A 205 8.10 2.29 -16.75
N GLU A 206 7.90 2.45 -18.07
CA GLU A 206 7.73 3.75 -18.73
C GLU A 206 6.32 4.34 -18.56
N LEU A 207 5.38 3.54 -18.03
CA LEU A 207 3.97 3.89 -17.89
C LEU A 207 3.54 3.99 -16.43
N CYS A 208 2.66 4.94 -16.15
CA CYS A 208 2.01 5.09 -14.86
C CYS A 208 0.50 5.01 -15.04
N ARG A 209 -0.13 3.98 -14.47
CA ARG A 209 -1.59 3.80 -14.48
C ARG A 209 -2.27 4.89 -13.64
N LEU A 210 -3.33 5.50 -14.17
CA LEU A 210 -4.03 6.59 -13.48
C LEU A 210 -5.31 6.15 -12.76
N TYR A 211 -5.96 5.05 -13.15
CA TYR A 211 -7.23 4.59 -12.58
C TYR A 211 -7.40 3.06 -12.60
#